data_AF-A0A397UNN6-F1
#
_entry.id   AF-A0A397UNN6-F1
#
_cell.length_a   1.000
_cell.length_b   1.000
_cell.length_c   1.000
_cell.angle_alpha   90.00
_cell.angle_beta   90.00
_cell.angle_gamma   90.00
#
_symmetry.space_group_name_H-M   'P 1'
#
loop_
_entity.id
_entity.type
_entity.pdbx_description
1 polymer ?
#
loop_
_entity_poly.entity_id
_entity_poly.type
_entity_poly.pdbx_seq_one_letter_code
_entity_poly.pdbx_strand_id
1 'polypeptide(L)' 'GGGKRKLSPYNAFMKSELPKVKAENPSLEHKAAFKLVAERWKNSPENPKVYKKSFSYSTFRHQFNDVTAFVQVCTCVY' A
#
# COMPACT_ATOMS: atom_id res chain seq x y z
N GLY A 1 18.91 -30.07 1.06
CA GLY A 1 19.53 -28.75 0.85
C GLY A 1 18.49 -27.81 0.26
N GLY A 2 18.08 -26.78 0.99
CA GLY A 2 17.02 -25.86 0.54
C GLY A 2 17.50 -24.97 -0.61
N GLY A 3 16.97 -25.20 -1.81
CA GLY A 3 17.25 -24.37 -2.98
C GLY A 3 17.01 -22.90 -2.69
N LYS A 4 17.94 -22.04 -3.12
CA LYS A 4 17.88 -20.59 -2.98
C LYS A 4 16.69 -20.06 -3.80
N ARG A 5 15.50 -20.08 -3.21
CA ARG A 5 14.31 -19.45 -3.79
C ARG A 5 14.64 -17.99 -4.03
N LYS A 6 14.46 -17.53 -5.27
CA LYS A 6 14.61 -16.11 -5.62
C LYS A 6 13.78 -15.30 -4.62
N LEU A 7 14.43 -14.43 -3.85
CA LEU A 7 13.71 -13.59 -2.90
C LEU A 7 12.84 -12.64 -3.71
N SER A 8 11.52 -12.69 -3.46
CA SER A 8 10.61 -11.66 -3.98
C SER A 8 11.09 -10.28 -3.52
N PRO A 9 10.93 -9.22 -4.33
CA PRO A 9 11.29 -7.85 -3.97
C PRO A 9 10.75 -7.43 -2.59
N TYR A 10 9.53 -7.87 -2.25
CA TYR A 10 8.94 -7.65 -0.92
C TYR A 10 9.80 -8.24 0.21
N ASN A 11 10.27 -9.48 0.03
CA ASN A 11 11.06 -10.16 1.04
C ASN A 11 12.47 -9.56 1.17
N ALA A 12 13.03 -9.04 0.08
CA ALA A 12 14.29 -8.31 0.12
C ALA A 12 14.15 -7.00 0.91
N PHE A 13 13.10 -6.22 0.62
CA PHE A 13 12.78 -4.99 1.33
C PHE A 13 12.48 -5.21 2.81
N MET A 14 11.70 -6.23 3.14
CA MET A 14 11.40 -6.58 4.53
C MET A 14 12.67 -6.89 5.34
N LYS A 15 13.64 -7.58 4.72
CA LYS A 15 14.90 -7.92 5.38
C LYS A 15 15.81 -6.72 5.59
N SER A 16 15.78 -5.72 4.71
CA SER A 16 16.63 -4.52 4.82
C SER A 16 16.03 -3.47 5.75
N GLU A 17 14.71 -3.29 5.77
CA GLU A 17 14.04 -2.24 6.53
C GLU A 17 13.67 -2.64 7.96
N LEU A 18 13.31 -3.91 8.20
CA LEU A 18 12.97 -4.37 9.55
C LEU A 18 14.08 -4.17 10.59
N PRO A 19 15.37 -4.46 10.33
CA PRO A 19 16.43 -4.19 11.29
C PRO A 19 16.62 -2.69 11.54
N LYS A 20 16.40 -1.82 10.55
CA LYS A 20 16.45 -0.36 10.73
C LYS A 20 15.37 0.10 11.72
N VAL A 21 14.13 -0.32 11.51
CA VAL A 21 13.01 0.04 12.41
C VAL A 21 13.23 -0.49 13.83
N LYS A 22 13.78 -1.70 13.97
CA LYS A 22 14.13 -2.27 15.28
C LYS A 22 15.31 -1.54 15.94
N ALA A 23 16.27 -1.04 15.17
CA ALA A 23 17.39 -0.25 15.69
C ALA A 23 16.93 1.15 16.12
N GLU A 24 16.06 1.80 15.35
CA GLU A 24 15.47 3.09 15.71
C GLU A 24 14.55 2.98 16.93
N ASN A 25 13.84 1.86 17.07
CA ASN A 25 12.86 1.66 18.11
C ASN A 25 12.97 0.25 18.72
N PRO A 26 13.96 0.01 19.59
CA PRO A 26 14.15 -1.29 20.22
C PRO A 26 13.02 -1.68 21.17
N SER A 27 12.23 -0.70 21.65
CA SER A 27 11.06 -0.92 22.51
C SER A 27 9.76 -1.16 21.74
N LEU A 28 9.74 -1.04 20.40
CA LEU A 28 8.55 -1.31 19.61
C LEU A 28 8.28 -2.81 19.54
N GLU A 29 7.02 -3.19 19.74
CA GLU A 29 6.58 -4.56 19.54
C GLU A 29 6.90 -5.02 18.10
N HIS A 30 7.39 -6.25 17.94
CA HIS A 30 7.76 -6.80 16.64
C HIS A 30 6.63 -6.65 15.60
N LYS A 31 5.37 -6.86 16.01
CA LYS A 31 4.22 -6.71 15.11
C LYS A 31 4.05 -5.27 14.63
N ALA A 32 4.25 -4.29 15.50
CA ALA A 32 4.16 -2.88 15.15
C ALA A 32 5.28 -2.47 14.18
N ALA A 33 6.52 -2.90 14.45
CA ALA A 33 7.64 -2.68 13.54
C ALA A 33 7.40 -3.30 12.16
N PHE A 34 6.84 -4.52 12.11
CA PHE A 34 6.52 -5.18 10.85
C PHE A 34 5.41 -4.46 10.07
N LYS A 35 4.36 -3.99 10.76
CA LYS A 35 3.28 -3.19 10.16
C LYS A 35 3.82 -1.90 9.54
N LEU A 36 4.69 -1.18 10.26
CA LEU A 36 5.31 0.05 9.77
C LEU A 36 6.12 -0.18 8.50
N VAL A 37 6.95 -1.24 8.47
CA VAL A 37 7.71 -1.61 7.27
C VAL A 37 6.79 -2.00 6.12
N ALA A 38 5.68 -2.69 6.39
CA ALA A 38 4.70 -3.05 5.37
C ALA A 38 3.97 -1.84 4.79
N GLU A 39 3.74 -0.80 5.60
CA GLU A 39 3.20 0.49 5.14
C GLU A 39 4.22 1.24 4.29
N ARG A 40 5.50 1.28 4.69
CA ARG A 40 6.59 1.83 3.86
C ARG A 40 6.70 1.10 2.51
N TRP A 41 6.56 -0.22 2.48
CA TRP A 41 6.57 -1.02 1.24
C TRP A 41 5.44 -0.67 0.26
N LYS A 42 4.25 -0.32 0.76
CA LYS A 42 3.12 0.09 -0.10
C LYS A 42 3.42 1.35 -0.92
N ASN A 43 4.36 2.17 -0.46
CA ASN A 43 4.78 3.42 -1.11
C ASN A 43 6.15 3.32 -1.80
N SER A 44 6.85 2.18 -1.68
CA SER A 44 8.18 2.01 -2.26
C SER A 44 8.12 1.91 -3.79
N PRO A 45 9.00 2.60 -4.55
CA PRO A 45 9.05 2.51 -6.01
C PRO A 45 9.39 1.10 -6.52
N GLU A 46 10.02 0.26 -5.68
CA GLU A 46 10.36 -1.13 -5.99
C GLU A 46 9.15 -2.07 -5.98
N ASN A 47 7.99 -1.59 -5.54
CA ASN A 47 6.77 -2.38 -5.49
C ASN A 47 6.02 -2.27 -6.83
N PRO A 48 5.96 -3.34 -7.65
CA PRO A 48 5.26 -3.36 -8.93
C PRO A 48 3.71 -3.26 -8.78
N LYS A 49 3.20 -3.00 -7.58
CA LYS A 49 1.78 -2.69 -7.35
C LYS A 49 1.53 -1.19 -7.20
N VAL A 50 2.56 -0.37 -6.99
CA VAL A 50 2.42 1.10 -6.83
C VAL A 50 1.90 1.73 -8.11
N TYR A 51 2.45 1.33 -9.27
CA TYR A 51 1.99 1.84 -10.56
C TYR A 51 0.56 1.38 -10.94
N LYS A 52 0.00 0.36 -10.26
CA LYS A 52 -1.38 -0.08 -10.48
C LYS A 52 -2.39 0.66 -9.61
N LYS A 53 -1.95 1.38 -8.57
CA LYS A 53 -2.83 2.13 -7.66
C LYS A 53 -3.18 3.52 -8.16
N SER A 54 -2.38 4.13 -9.04
CA SER A 54 -2.71 5.44 -9.62
C SER A 54 -3.89 5.40 -10.60
N PHE A 55 -4.35 4.20 -10.99
CA PHE A 55 -5.51 4.01 -11.87
C PHE A 55 -6.42 2.87 -11.37
N SER A 56 -6.88 2.96 -10.11
CA SER A 56 -7.95 2.09 -9.61
C SER A 56 -8.92 2.93 -8.79
N TYR A 57 -10.12 3.14 -9.34
CA TYR A 57 -11.28 3.88 -8.84
C TYR A 57 -11.84 3.32 -7.51
N SER A 58 -11.06 3.28 -6.43
CA SER A 58 -11.52 2.79 -5.12
C SER A 58 -11.34 3.78 -3.97
N THR A 59 -10.77 4.96 -4.22
CA THR A 59 -10.78 6.09 -3.27
C THR A 59 -12.03 6.98 -3.41
N PHE A 60 -12.93 6.69 -4.36
CA PHE A 60 -14.22 7.38 -4.53
C PHE A 60 -15.42 6.54 -4.06
N ARG A 61 -15.28 5.74 -2.99
CA ARG A 61 -16.43 5.01 -2.39
C ARG A 61 -16.65 5.28 -0.90
N HIS A 62 -15.91 6.23 -0.34
CA HIS A 62 -16.15 6.71 1.03
C HIS A 62 -16.31 8.24 1.13
N GLN A 63 -16.50 8.94 0.01
CA GLN A 63 -16.86 10.37 -0.02
C GLN A 63 -18.30 10.64 -0.50
N PHE A 64 -19.00 9.67 -1.10
CA PHE A 64 -20.39 9.84 -1.52
C PHE A 64 -21.30 8.86 -0.78
N ASN A 65 -21.57 9.17 0.49
CA ASN A 65 -22.87 8.92 1.12
C ASN A 65 -23.71 10.20 1.00
N ASP A 66 -23.89 10.70 -0.22
CA ASP A 66 -24.83 11.78 -0.49
C ASP A 66 -25.48 11.49 -1.85
N VAL A 67 -26.74 11.08 -1.80
CA VAL A 67 -27.50 10.44 -2.89
C VAL A 67 -28.01 11.47 -3.91
N THR A 68 -27.32 12.60 -4.05
CA THR A 68 -27.91 13.84 -4.60
C THR A 68 -27.11 14.47 -5.74
N ALA A 69 -26.12 13.78 -6.31
CA ALA A 69 -25.24 14.34 -7.35
C ALA A 69 -25.08 13.49 -8.62
N PHE A 70 -25.99 12.53 -8.88
CA PHE A 70 -25.95 11.73 -10.11
C PHE A 70 -26.94 12.21 -11.21
N VAL A 71 -27.74 13.26 -10.95
CA VAL A 71 -28.80 13.70 -11.89
C VAL A 71 -28.57 15.10 -12.45
N GLN A 72 -27.33 15.61 -12.53
CA GLN A 72 -27.07 16.92 -13.13
C GLN A 72 -26.20 16.89 -14.40
N VAL A 73 -25.90 15.71 -14.96
CA VAL A 73 -25.14 15.62 -16.23
C VAL A 73 -25.98 15.04 -17.39
N CYS A 74 -27.19 14.53 -17.12
CA CYS A 74 -28.03 13.92 -18.15
C CYS A 74 -29.10 14.84 -18.77
N THR A 75 -29.13 16.15 -18.48
CA THR A 75 -30.13 17.08 -19.06
C THR A 75 -29.61 17.98 -20.18
N CYS A 76 -28.38 17.79 -20.68
CA CYS A 76 -27.85 18.61 -21.79
C CYS A 76 -27.90 17.94 -23.16
N VAL A 77 -28.50 16.75 -23.30
CA VAL A 77 -28.80 16.18 -24.63
C VAL A 77 -30.15 15.48 -24.57
N TYR A 78 -31.23 16.24 -24.48
CA TYR A 78 -32.54 15.92 -25.05
C TYR A 78 -33.40 17.20 -25.06
#